data_AF-A0A0K8Q587-F1
#
_entry.id   AF-A0A0K8Q587-F1
#
_cell.length_a   1.000
_cell.length_b   1.000
_cell.length_c   1.000
_cell.angle_alpha   90.00
_cell.angle_beta   90.00
_cell.angle_gamma   90.00
#
_symmetry.space_group_name_H-M   'P 1'
#
loop_
_entity.id
_entity.type
_entity.pdbx_description
1 polymer ?
#
loop_
_entity_poly.entity_id
_entity_poly.type
_entity_poly.pdbx_seq_one_letter_code
_entity_poly.pdbx_strand_id
1 'polypeptide(L)' 'MVLVSFHVVCTTYADQKTADLVKAFESYVVSDAGQKAAADAAKSAPLSKALQDKALKSIESIKAKS' A
#
# COMPACT_ATOMS: atom_id res chain seq x y z
N MET A 1 -18.65 -1.41 15.94
CA MET A 1 -18.63 -0.94 14.53
C MET A 1 -17.17 -0.80 14.11
N VAL A 2 -16.78 -1.33 12.95
CA VAL A 2 -15.40 -1.23 12.43
C VAL A 2 -15.40 -0.23 11.28
N LEU A 3 -14.43 0.69 11.27
CA LEU A 3 -14.20 1.63 10.18
C LEU A 3 -12.95 1.20 9.41
N VAL A 4 -13.01 1.29 8.09
CA VAL A 4 -11.90 0.91 7.20
C VAL A 4 -11.49 2.13 6.38
N SER A 5 -10.25 2.56 6.56
CA SER A 5 -9.58 3.49 5.65
C SER A 5 -8.95 2.69 4.52
N PHE A 6 -9.07 3.16 3.29
CA PHE A 6 -8.57 2.46 2.10
C PHE A 6 -7.78 3.39 1.19
N HIS A 7 -6.79 2.83 0.52
CA HIS A 7 -6.06 3.47 -0.57
C HIS A 7 -6.54 2.88 -1.89
N VAL A 8 -6.80 3.74 -2.88
CA VAL A 8 -7.15 3.32 -4.24
C VAL A 8 -6.04 3.81 -5.17
N VAL A 9 -5.47 2.90 -5.93
CA VAL A 9 -4.36 3.17 -6.85
C VAL A 9 -4.66 2.64 -8.25
N CYS A 10 -4.08 3.28 -9.27
CA CYS A 10 -4.16 2.77 -10.63
C CYS A 10 -3.23 1.57 -10.82
N THR A 11 -3.67 0.58 -11.62
CA THR A 11 -2.81 -0.54 -12.03
C THR A 11 -1.81 -0.14 -13.11
N THR A 12 -2.07 0.95 -13.83
CA THR A 12 -1.18 1.50 -14.86
C THR A 12 -1.11 3.02 -14.75
N TYR A 13 0.11 3.57 -14.71
CA TYR A 13 0.38 5.02 -14.67
C TYR A 13 1.00 5.52 -15.97
N ALA A 14 0.96 6.83 -16.22
CA ALA A 14 1.43 7.42 -17.47
C ALA A 14 2.94 7.25 -17.70
N ASP A 15 3.74 7.28 -16.63
CA ASP A 15 5.20 7.23 -16.69
C ASP A 15 5.79 6.35 -15.57
N GLN A 16 7.03 5.90 -15.79
CA GLN A 16 7.74 4.99 -14.88
C GLN A 16 8.01 5.62 -13.51
N LYS A 17 8.35 6.91 -13.47
CA LYS A 17 8.66 7.60 -12.22
C LYS A 17 7.44 7.62 -11.30
N THR A 18 6.24 7.88 -11.83
CA THR A 18 5.00 7.85 -11.07
C THR A 18 4.66 6.43 -10.61
N ALA A 19 4.79 5.44 -11.49
CA ALA A 19 4.55 4.03 -11.12
C ALA A 19 5.47 3.57 -9.97
N ASP A 20 6.76 3.92 -10.04
CA ASP A 20 7.75 3.56 -9.03
C ASP A 20 7.48 4.25 -7.68
N LEU A 21 7.10 5.53 -7.70
CA LEU A 21 6.73 6.27 -6.49
C LEU A 21 5.53 5.65 -5.79
N VAL A 22 4.47 5.32 -6.54
CA VAL A 22 3.28 4.68 -5.98
C VAL A 22 3.62 3.31 -5.41
N LYS A 23 4.41 2.50 -6.13
CA LYS A 23 4.89 1.21 -5.62
C LYS A 23 5.64 1.38 -4.31
N ALA A 24 6.63 2.26 -4.27
CA ALA A 24 7.46 2.46 -3.09
C ALA A 24 6.62 2.91 -1.89
N PHE A 25 5.71 3.86 -2.08
CA PHE A 25 4.85 4.36 -1.00
C PHE A 25 3.90 3.29 -0.48
N GLU A 26 3.15 2.63 -1.36
CA GLU A 26 2.19 1.61 -0.94
C GLU A 26 2.89 0.38 -0.33
N SER A 27 4.06 -0.01 -0.85
CA SER A 27 4.88 -1.07 -0.23
C SER A 27 5.33 -0.70 1.18
N TYR A 28 5.66 0.57 1.44
CA TYR A 28 5.94 1.05 2.79
C TYR A 28 4.69 1.02 3.67
N VAL A 29 3.55 1.52 3.17
CA VAL A 29 2.27 1.55 3.91
C VAL A 29 1.89 0.15 4.41
N VAL A 30 2.04 -0.89 3.59
CA VAL A 30 1.69 -2.27 3.97
C VAL A 30 2.80 -3.01 4.71
N SER A 31 3.98 -2.43 4.87
CA SER A 31 5.09 -3.01 5.63
C SER A 31 4.84 -2.98 7.14
N ASP A 32 5.55 -3.81 7.91
CA ASP A 32 5.47 -3.80 9.37
C ASP A 32 5.78 -2.41 9.97
N ALA A 33 6.74 -1.69 9.38
CA ALA A 33 7.10 -0.34 9.80
C ALA A 33 5.99 0.68 9.53
N GLY A 34 5.39 0.65 8.34
CA GLY A 34 4.27 1.54 7.98
C GLY A 34 3.02 1.26 8.80
N GLN A 35 2.69 -0.02 9.00
CA GLN A 35 1.58 -0.45 9.85
C GLN A 35 1.78 -0.03 11.32
N LYS A 36 3.01 -0.15 11.84
CA LYS A 36 3.33 0.36 13.17
C LYS A 36 3.20 1.88 13.27
N ALA A 37 3.69 2.62 12.28
CA ALA A 37 3.56 4.08 12.27
C ALA A 37 2.08 4.52 12.26
N ALA A 38 1.23 3.85 11.46
CA ALA A 38 -0.20 4.10 11.44
C ALA A 38 -0.88 3.78 12.78
N ALA A 39 -0.50 2.65 13.41
CA ALA A 39 -1.00 2.28 14.73
C ALA A 39 -0.56 3.29 15.81
N ASP A 40 0.68 3.78 15.78
CA ASP A 40 1.18 4.72 16.77
C ASP A 40 0.48 6.09 16.64
N ALA A 41 0.36 6.61 15.42
CA ALA A 41 -0.17 7.93 15.12
C ALA A 41 -1.70 8.02 15.13
N ALA A 42 -2.39 7.05 14.52
CA ALA A 42 -3.84 7.10 14.31
C ALA A 42 -4.61 6.03 15.11
N LYS A 43 -3.92 5.20 15.91
CA LYS A 43 -4.50 4.07 16.66
C LYS A 43 -5.23 3.06 15.77
N SER A 44 -4.84 2.99 14.49
CA SER A 44 -5.35 2.00 13.55
C SER A 44 -4.88 0.60 13.95
N ALA A 45 -5.79 -0.37 13.90
CA ALA A 45 -5.42 -1.77 14.06
C ALA A 45 -4.53 -2.21 12.87
N PRO A 46 -3.36 -2.83 13.09
CA PRO A 46 -2.51 -3.30 12.02
C PRO A 46 -3.18 -4.34 11.13
N LEU A 47 -2.86 -4.33 9.84
CA LEU A 47 -3.24 -5.38 8.91
C LEU A 47 -2.61 -6.72 9.32
N SER A 48 -3.36 -7.81 9.17
CA SER A 48 -2.82 -9.16 9.34
C SER A 48 -1.76 -9.46 8.30
N LYS A 49 -0.80 -10.34 8.62
CA LYS A 49 0.30 -10.67 7.70
C LYS A 49 -0.20 -11.19 6.35
N ALA A 50 -1.20 -12.06 6.35
CA ALA A 50 -1.82 -12.58 5.13
C ALA A 50 -2.45 -11.49 4.25
N LEU A 51 -2.98 -10.41 4.85
CA LEU A 51 -3.54 -9.29 4.11
C LEU A 51 -2.44 -8.35 3.60
N GLN A 52 -1.38 -8.10 4.38
CA GLN A 52 -0.19 -7.38 3.92
C GLN A 52 0.43 -8.08 2.69
N ASP A 53 0.60 -9.40 2.73
CA ASP A 53 1.19 -10.16 1.62
C ASP A 53 0.33 -10.13 0.36
N LYS A 54 -1.00 -10.17 0.52
CA LYS A 54 -1.94 -9.99 -0.61
C LYS A 54 -1.83 -8.59 -1.21
N ALA A 55 -1.78 -7.56 -0.37
CA ALA A 55 -1.64 -6.18 -0.83
C ALA A 55 -0.30 -5.96 -1.54
N LEU A 56 0.81 -6.51 -1.00
CA LEU A 56 2.13 -6.41 -1.62
C LEU A 56 2.15 -7.02 -3.03
N LYS A 57 1.56 -8.21 -3.22
CA LYS A 57 1.42 -8.82 -4.56
C LYS A 57 0.63 -7.95 -5.53
N SER A 58 -0.43 -7.27 -5.06
CA SER A 58 -1.18 -6.33 -5.89
C SER A 58 -0.36 -5.09 -6.25
N ILE A 59 0.41 -4.54 -5.31
CA ILE A 59 1.29 -3.38 -5.53
C ILE A 59 2.39 -3.72 -6.55
N GLU A 60 2.99 -4.91 -6.46
CA GLU A 60 4.01 -5.37 -7.43
C GLU A 60 3.50 -5.40 -8.88
N SER A 61 2.20 -5.64 -9.07
CA SER A 61 1.56 -5.69 -10.40
C SER A 61 1.37 -4.32 -11.08
N ILE A 62 1.56 -3.20 -10.35
CA ILE A 62 1.48 -1.85 -10.90
C ILE A 62 2.53 -1.69 -12.02
N LYS A 63 2.23 -0.92 -13.06
CA LYS A 63 3.17 -0.66 -14.16
C LYS A 63 3.03 0.74 -14.74
N ALA A 64 4.02 1.16 -15.52
CA ALA A 64 3.87 2.30 -16.41
C ALA A 64 3.21 1.86 -17.72
N LYS A 65 2.56 2.82 -18.37
CA LYS A 65 2.09 2.68 -19.75
C LYS A 65 3.33 2.54 -20.64
N SER A 66 3.33 1.50 -21.47
CA SER A 66 4.37 1.24 -22.46
C SER A 66 4.26 2.20 -23.64
#